data_AF-A0AAW5UBC2-F1
#
_entry.id   AF-A0AAW5UBC2-F1
#
_cell.length_a   1.000
_cell.length_b   1.000
_cell.length_c   1.000
_cell.angle_alpha   90.00
_cell.angle_beta   90.00
_cell.angle_gamma   90.00
#
_symmetry.space_group_name_H-M   'P 1'
#
loop_
_entity.id
_entity.type
_entity.pdbx_description
1 polymer ?
#
loop_
_entity_poly.entity_id
_entity_poly.type
_entity_poly.pdbx_seq_one_letter_code
_entity_poly.pdbx_strand_id
1 'polypeptide(L)'
;MKLREPEKQILDDFEHKVTGKIAKYGNEPDFPKFENYGITRMELDDYLFDKQAILDMGGSKRSQLTIGGFITVLPVLVLSCFPDQSPVYDNGKMLATVIAVIIGLLLACFVKALLQMSIAYRVNHHKEPKMETFIKAVLFYEKRS
;
A
#
# COMPACT_ATOMS: atom_id res chain seq x y z
N MET A 1 18.94 6.61 0.57
CA MET A 1 17.78 7.25 -0.08
C MET A 1 17.03 8.05 0.99
N LYS A 2 16.87 9.38 0.86
CA LYS A 2 16.17 10.20 1.86
C LYS A 2 14.66 10.05 1.68
N LEU A 3 13.99 9.44 2.67
CA LEU A 3 12.54 9.26 2.74
C LEU A 3 11.83 10.62 2.78
N ARG A 4 10.72 10.77 2.05
CA ARG A 4 9.94 12.02 1.99
C ARG A 4 8.93 12.07 3.15
N GLU A 5 8.76 13.26 3.72
CA GLU A 5 8.03 13.56 4.97
C GLU A 5 6.58 13.04 5.09
N PRO A 6 5.72 13.00 4.05
CA PRO A 6 4.34 12.52 4.21
C PRO A 6 4.23 11.00 4.29
N GLU A 7 5.23 10.25 3.83
CA GLU A 7 5.26 8.79 3.97
C GLU A 7 5.66 8.40 5.40
N LYS A 8 6.66 9.08 5.97
CA LYS A 8 7.02 8.96 7.39
C LYS A 8 5.81 9.09 8.34
N GLN A 9 4.86 9.97 8.02
CA GLN A 9 3.70 10.21 8.89
C GLN A 9 2.73 9.04 9.02
N ILE A 10 2.52 8.23 7.98
CA ILE A 10 1.64 7.05 8.07
C ILE A 10 2.41 5.86 8.68
N LEU A 11 3.71 5.80 8.40
CA LEU A 11 4.68 4.81 8.88
C LEU A 11 4.91 4.89 10.39
N ASP A 12 5.22 6.08 10.90
CA ASP A 12 5.30 6.37 12.33
C ASP A 12 3.99 5.98 13.02
N ASP A 13 2.83 6.15 12.37
CA ASP A 13 1.54 6.03 13.05
C ASP A 13 1.18 4.60 13.47
N PHE A 14 1.62 3.55 12.76
CA PHE A 14 1.36 2.15 13.16
C PHE A 14 2.39 1.64 14.16
N GLU A 15 3.68 1.88 13.89
CA GLU A 15 4.77 1.52 14.79
C GLU A 15 4.68 2.30 16.11
N HIS A 16 4.46 3.62 16.08
CA HIS A 16 4.22 4.40 17.29
C HIS A 16 2.95 4.00 18.03
N LYS A 17 1.90 3.51 17.36
CA LYS A 17 0.71 3.00 18.08
C LYS A 17 1.04 1.73 18.86
N VAL A 18 1.75 0.78 18.26
CA VAL A 18 2.11 -0.48 18.92
C VAL A 18 3.17 -0.23 20.00
N THR A 19 4.29 0.40 19.64
CA THR A 19 5.40 0.72 20.55
C THR A 19 4.97 1.71 21.64
N GLY A 20 4.10 2.67 21.32
CA GLY A 20 3.53 3.61 22.29
C GLY A 20 2.60 2.94 23.30
N LYS A 21 1.76 1.99 22.87
CA LYS A 21 0.95 1.19 23.82
C LYS A 21 1.83 0.30 24.70
N ILE A 22 2.86 -0.33 24.16
CA ILE A 22 3.81 -1.15 24.93
C ILE A 22 4.58 -0.28 25.94
N ALA A 23 5.03 0.91 25.55
CA ALA A 23 5.71 1.83 26.47
C ALA A 23 4.79 2.33 27.60
N LYS A 24 3.49 2.52 27.30
CA LYS A 24 2.51 3.07 28.25
C LYS A 24 1.93 2.03 29.20
N TYR A 25 1.71 0.81 28.74
CA TYR A 25 1.01 -0.25 29.48
C TYR A 25 1.84 -1.51 29.71
N GLY A 26 3.07 -1.58 29.19
CA GLY A 26 3.92 -2.78 29.29
C GLY A 26 4.28 -3.23 30.71
N ASN A 27 4.14 -2.32 31.69
CA ASN A 27 4.35 -2.62 33.11
C ASN A 27 3.07 -3.04 33.84
N GLU A 28 1.89 -2.99 33.20
CA GLU A 28 0.64 -3.43 33.80
C GLU A 28 0.60 -4.97 33.86
N PRO A 29 0.15 -5.56 34.98
CA PRO A 29 0.13 -7.02 35.15
C PRO A 29 -0.81 -7.73 34.17
N ASP A 30 -1.87 -7.06 33.72
CA ASP A 30 -2.85 -7.58 32.74
C ASP A 30 -2.44 -7.33 31.28
N PHE A 31 -1.31 -6.66 31.02
CA PHE A 31 -0.86 -6.37 29.67
C PHE A 31 -0.21 -7.60 29.00
N PRO A 32 -0.40 -7.82 27.69
CA PRO A 32 0.23 -8.94 26.97
C PRO A 32 1.75 -8.86 27.05
N LYS A 33 2.38 -9.83 27.73
CA LYS A 33 3.85 -9.92 27.80
C LYS A 33 4.41 -10.75 26.65
N PHE A 34 5.56 -10.32 26.14
CA PHE A 34 6.32 -11.01 25.10
C PHE A 34 6.54 -12.50 25.41
N GLU A 35 6.86 -12.81 26.67
CA GLU A 35 7.09 -14.17 27.18
C GLU A 35 5.89 -15.11 26.99
N ASN A 36 4.65 -14.60 27.11
CA ASN A 36 3.43 -15.40 26.98
C ASN A 36 3.16 -15.85 25.53
N TYR A 37 3.79 -15.19 24.57
CA TYR A 37 3.60 -15.44 23.13
C TYR A 37 4.86 -16.08 22.51
N GLY A 38 5.93 -16.26 23.28
CA GLY A 38 7.19 -16.83 22.81
C GLY A 38 7.85 -16.00 21.72
N ILE A 39 7.73 -14.68 21.83
CA ILE A 39 8.29 -13.71 20.88
C ILE A 39 9.22 -12.77 21.63
N THR A 40 10.22 -12.23 20.94
CA THR A 40 11.11 -11.19 21.46
C THR A 40 10.71 -9.82 20.93
N ARG A 41 11.15 -8.76 21.61
CA ARG A 41 10.95 -7.39 21.13
C ARG A 41 11.65 -7.15 19.78
N MET A 42 12.84 -7.73 19.61
CA MET A 42 13.60 -7.66 18.37
C MET A 42 12.86 -8.33 17.20
N GLU A 43 12.29 -9.52 17.40
CA GLU A 43 11.49 -10.20 16.37
C GLU A 43 10.21 -9.44 16.01
N LEU A 44 9.58 -8.77 17.00
CA LEU A 44 8.42 -7.92 16.73
C LEU A 44 8.80 -6.70 15.89
N ASP A 45 9.89 -6.02 16.24
CA ASP A 45 10.35 -4.81 15.55
C ASP A 45 10.76 -5.15 14.09
N ASP A 46 11.49 -6.26 13.88
CA ASP A 46 11.85 -6.75 12.53
C ASP A 46 10.59 -7.11 11.71
N TYR A 47 9.60 -7.78 12.31
CA TYR A 47 8.36 -8.13 11.64
C TYR A 47 7.52 -6.90 11.25
N LEU A 48 7.45 -5.89 12.12
CA LEU A 48 6.77 -4.64 11.84
C LEU A 48 7.46 -3.88 10.70
N PHE A 49 8.80 -3.85 10.72
CA PHE A 49 9.61 -3.25 9.66
C PHE A 49 9.40 -3.93 8.31
N ASP A 50 9.43 -5.25 8.25
CA ASP A 50 9.21 -6.02 7.02
C ASP A 50 7.79 -5.83 6.47
N LYS A 51 6.78 -5.83 7.34
CA LYS A 51 5.40 -5.53 6.93
C LYS A 51 5.25 -4.13 6.36
N GLN A 52 5.91 -3.14 6.96
CA GLN A 52 5.91 -1.78 6.44
C GLN A 52 6.63 -1.70 5.10
N ALA A 53 7.78 -2.33 4.94
CA ALA A 53 8.50 -2.38 3.67
C ALA A 53 7.64 -2.97 2.54
N ILE A 54 6.78 -3.95 2.84
CA ILE A 54 5.83 -4.52 1.90
C ILE A 54 4.70 -3.54 1.55
N LEU A 55 4.14 -2.85 2.55
CA LEU A 55 3.09 -1.84 2.34
C LEU A 55 3.62 -0.64 1.52
N ASP A 56 4.91 -0.31 1.68
CA ASP A 56 5.58 0.79 1.00
C ASP A 56 5.99 0.50 -0.45
N MET A 57 5.91 -0.75 -0.91
CA MET A 57 6.22 -1.09 -2.30
C MET A 57 5.32 -0.37 -3.32
N GLY A 58 4.15 0.13 -2.88
CA GLY A 58 3.25 0.92 -3.73
C GLY A 58 3.78 2.32 -4.08
N GLY A 59 4.77 2.83 -3.35
CA GLY A 59 5.34 4.17 -3.52
C GLY A 59 4.38 5.34 -3.23
N SER A 60 4.91 6.56 -3.15
CA SER A 60 4.13 7.76 -2.80
C SER A 60 2.90 8.00 -3.68
N LYS A 61 1.84 8.58 -3.10
CA LYS A 61 0.65 9.06 -3.84
C LYS A 61 1.02 9.90 -5.06
N ARG A 62 2.07 10.72 -4.96
CA ARG A 62 2.58 11.55 -6.06
C ARG A 62 3.16 10.70 -7.19
N SER A 63 4.07 9.76 -6.89
CA SER A 63 4.64 8.83 -7.88
C SER A 63 3.55 8.02 -8.56
N GLN A 64 2.63 7.52 -7.75
CA GLN A 64 1.44 6.79 -8.12
C GLN A 64 0.50 7.54 -9.07
N LEU A 65 0.32 8.85 -8.89
CA LEU A 65 -0.47 9.71 -9.78
C LEU A 65 0.30 10.01 -11.06
N THR A 66 1.62 10.24 -10.98
CA THR A 66 2.46 10.47 -12.16
C THR A 66 2.47 9.25 -13.08
N ILE A 67 2.73 8.06 -12.54
CA ILE A 67 2.71 6.79 -13.32
C ILE A 67 1.31 6.54 -13.89
N GLY A 68 0.25 6.73 -13.09
CA GLY A 68 -1.13 6.61 -13.57
C GLY A 68 -1.44 7.58 -14.71
N GLY A 69 -1.01 8.84 -14.62
CA GLY A 69 -1.17 9.83 -15.67
C GLY A 69 -0.46 9.43 -16.97
N PHE A 70 0.79 8.95 -16.88
CA PHE A 70 1.54 8.43 -18.04
C PHE A 70 0.83 7.26 -18.71
N ILE A 71 0.29 6.33 -17.92
CA ILE A 71 -0.48 5.19 -18.43
C ILE A 71 -1.76 5.65 -19.13
N THR A 72 -2.46 6.64 -18.59
CA THR A 72 -3.70 7.15 -19.18
C THR A 72 -3.48 7.82 -20.54
N VAL A 73 -2.35 8.51 -20.75
CA VAL A 73 -2.07 9.21 -22.02
C VAL A 73 -1.45 8.31 -23.09
N LEU A 74 -0.88 7.17 -22.71
CA LEU A 74 -0.20 6.24 -23.63
C LEU A 74 -1.08 5.81 -24.82
N PRO A 75 -2.34 5.39 -24.63
CA PRO A 75 -3.21 5.00 -25.75
C PRO A 75 -3.53 6.18 -26.68
N VAL A 76 -3.62 7.40 -26.15
CA VAL A 76 -3.84 8.60 -26.95
C VAL A 76 -2.61 8.94 -27.79
N LEU A 77 -1.40 8.77 -27.23
CA LEU A 77 -0.15 8.93 -27.97
C LEU A 77 -0.02 7.88 -29.08
N VAL A 78 -0.37 6.62 -28.81
CA VAL A 78 -0.39 5.56 -29.83
C VAL A 78 -1.38 5.89 -30.94
N LEU A 79 -2.58 6.37 -30.60
CA LEU A 79 -3.54 6.84 -31.60
C LEU A 79 -2.98 7.99 -32.43
N SER A 80 -2.28 8.95 -31.82
CA SER A 80 -1.74 10.11 -32.54
C SER A 80 -0.70 9.78 -33.62
N CYS A 81 -0.13 8.57 -33.60
CA CYS A 81 0.78 8.09 -34.63
C CYS A 81 0.08 7.56 -35.89
N PHE A 82 -1.24 7.38 -35.87
CA PHE A 82 -1.99 6.91 -37.05
C PHE A 82 -2.37 8.08 -37.97
N PRO A 83 -2.31 7.89 -39.31
CA PRO A 83 -2.76 8.91 -40.25
C PRO A 83 -4.27 9.11 -40.15
N ASP A 84 -4.74 10.29 -40.51
CA ASP A 84 -6.15 10.70 -40.42
C ASP A 84 -7.12 9.84 -41.23
N GLN A 85 -6.63 9.16 -42.27
CA GLN A 85 -7.38 8.24 -43.13
C GLN A 85 -7.31 6.79 -42.64
N SER A 86 -6.73 6.55 -41.46
CA SER A 86 -6.65 5.22 -40.86
C SER A 86 -8.03 4.69 -40.50
N PRO A 87 -8.29 3.37 -40.67
CA PRO A 87 -9.54 2.73 -40.24
C PRO A 87 -9.88 2.96 -38.76
N VAL A 88 -8.86 3.26 -37.95
CA VAL A 88 -9.02 3.60 -36.53
C VAL A 88 -9.89 4.85 -36.32
N TYR A 89 -10.02 5.71 -37.34
CA TYR A 89 -10.81 6.93 -37.34
C TYR A 89 -12.10 6.84 -38.18
N ASP A 90 -12.47 5.67 -38.70
CA ASP A 90 -13.70 5.48 -39.51
C ASP A 90 -14.96 5.93 -38.77
N ASN A 91 -15.00 5.71 -37.45
CA ASN A 91 -16.10 6.13 -36.57
C ASN A 91 -15.95 7.59 -36.06
N GLY A 92 -15.03 8.36 -36.63
CA GLY A 92 -14.72 9.74 -36.26
C GLY A 92 -13.58 9.86 -35.25
N LYS A 93 -12.67 10.81 -35.52
CA LYS A 93 -11.48 11.08 -34.68
C LYS A 93 -11.81 11.40 -33.22
N MET A 94 -12.90 12.14 -33.00
CA MET A 94 -13.33 12.51 -31.65
C MET A 94 -13.70 11.27 -30.83
N LEU A 95 -14.47 10.35 -31.42
CA LEU A 95 -14.93 9.13 -30.77
C LEU A 95 -13.76 8.19 -30.47
N ALA A 96 -12.84 7.99 -31.43
CA ALA A 96 -11.63 7.19 -31.23
C ALA A 96 -10.76 7.74 -30.09
N THR A 97 -10.60 9.06 -30.01
CA THR A 97 -9.82 9.72 -28.95
C THR A 97 -10.47 9.53 -27.58
N VAL A 98 -11.80 9.70 -27.47
CA VAL A 98 -12.54 9.47 -26.22
C VAL A 98 -12.40 8.01 -25.76
N ILE A 99 -12.52 7.04 -26.68
CA ILE A 99 -12.33 5.62 -26.37
C ILE A 99 -10.91 5.36 -25.85
N ALA A 100 -9.88 5.94 -26.46
CA ALA A 100 -8.50 5.77 -25.99
C ALA A 100 -8.27 6.35 -24.59
N VAL A 101 -8.88 7.50 -24.26
CA VAL A 101 -8.82 8.05 -22.90
C VAL A 101 -9.49 7.11 -21.89
N ILE A 102 -10.66 6.56 -22.23
CA ILE A 102 -11.37 5.59 -21.37
C ILE A 102 -10.51 4.35 -21.17
N ILE A 103 -9.93 3.80 -22.24
CA ILE A 103 -9.03 2.64 -22.17
C ILE A 103 -7.81 2.95 -21.30
N GLY A 104 -7.19 4.12 -21.47
CA GLY A 104 -6.05 4.53 -20.66
C GLY A 104 -6.39 4.63 -19.18
N LEU A 105 -7.56 5.19 -18.85
CA LEU A 105 -8.05 5.31 -17.49
C LEU A 105 -8.35 3.93 -16.88
N LEU A 106 -8.98 3.03 -17.64
CA LEU A 106 -9.20 1.64 -17.22
C LEU A 106 -7.88 0.90 -16.99
N LEU A 107 -6.89 1.08 -17.86
CA LEU A 107 -5.57 0.46 -17.72
C LEU A 107 -4.85 0.97 -16.47
N ALA A 108 -4.90 2.28 -16.21
CA ALA A 108 -4.34 2.88 -15.00
C ALA A 108 -5.01 2.32 -13.73
N CYS A 109 -6.34 2.22 -13.72
CA CYS A 109 -7.08 1.59 -12.62
C CYS A 109 -6.73 0.10 -12.44
N PHE A 110 -6.56 -0.64 -13.55
CA PHE A 110 -6.21 -2.05 -13.50
C PHE A 110 -4.82 -2.28 -12.91
N VAL A 111 -3.81 -1.52 -13.36
CA VAL A 111 -2.44 -1.59 -12.81
C VAL A 111 -2.44 -1.26 -11.31
N LYS A 112 -3.24 -0.26 -10.89
CA LYS A 112 -3.41 0.07 -9.47
C LYS A 112 -3.99 -1.10 -8.66
N ALA A 113 -5.04 -1.73 -9.17
CA ALA A 113 -5.67 -2.86 -8.52
C ALA A 113 -4.69 -4.04 -8.38
N LEU A 114 -3.92 -4.34 -9.43
CA LEU A 114 -2.89 -5.39 -9.38
C LEU A 114 -1.80 -5.10 -8.35
N LEU A 115 -1.32 -3.86 -8.27
CA LEU A 115 -0.34 -3.47 -7.25
C LEU A 115 -0.90 -3.62 -5.84
N GLN A 116 -2.11 -3.14 -5.58
CA GLN A 116 -2.78 -3.30 -4.28
C GLN A 116 -2.99 -4.77 -3.94
N MET A 117 -3.38 -5.59 -4.92
CA MET A 117 -3.57 -7.03 -4.74
C MET A 117 -2.26 -7.74 -4.46
N SER A 118 -1.17 -7.39 -5.15
CA SER A 118 0.17 -7.95 -4.92
C SER A 118 0.70 -7.61 -3.52
N ILE A 119 0.51 -6.36 -3.08
CA ILE A 119 0.84 -5.93 -1.72
C ILE A 119 0.00 -6.73 -0.71
N ALA A 120 -1.31 -6.78 -0.88
CA ALA A 120 -2.21 -7.53 0.02
C ALA A 120 -1.85 -9.03 0.08
N TYR A 121 -1.51 -9.63 -1.07
CA TYR A 121 -1.08 -11.02 -1.14
C TYR A 121 0.23 -11.25 -0.37
N ARG A 122 1.24 -10.40 -0.58
CA ARG A 122 2.54 -10.54 0.10
C ARG A 122 2.45 -10.28 1.60
N VAL A 123 1.64 -9.30 2.02
CA VAL A 123 1.30 -9.08 3.44
C VAL A 123 0.59 -10.30 4.04
N ASN A 124 -0.36 -10.89 3.32
CA ASN A 124 -1.07 -12.08 3.79
C ASN A 124 -0.17 -13.32 3.84
N HIS A 125 0.84 -13.40 2.99
CA HIS A 125 1.79 -14.50 2.97
C HIS A 125 2.84 -14.39 4.09
N HIS A 126 3.23 -13.19 4.49
CA HIS A 126 4.11 -12.93 5.66
C HIS A 126 3.35 -13.00 7.01
N LYS A 127 2.22 -13.71 7.08
CA LYS A 127 1.47 -13.82 8.34
C LYS A 127 2.10 -14.85 9.26
N GLU A 128 2.81 -14.36 10.26
CA GLU A 128 3.14 -15.18 11.42
C GLU A 128 1.98 -15.13 12.44
N PRO A 129 1.31 -16.27 12.71
CA PRO A 129 0.12 -16.30 13.57
C PRO A 129 0.42 -15.89 15.02
N LYS A 130 1.65 -16.10 15.50
CA LYS A 130 2.08 -15.67 16.84
C LYS A 130 2.20 -14.16 16.94
N MET A 131 2.84 -13.52 15.95
CA MET A 131 3.01 -12.07 15.88
C MET A 131 1.68 -11.33 15.70
N GLU A 132 0.81 -11.83 14.82
CA GLU A 132 -0.54 -11.27 14.61
C GLU A 132 -1.38 -11.30 15.89
N THR A 133 -1.33 -12.40 16.65
CA THR A 133 -2.08 -12.55 17.90
C THR A 133 -1.58 -11.56 18.96
N PHE A 134 -0.27 -11.39 19.09
CA PHE A 134 0.32 -10.42 20.00
C PHE A 134 -0.01 -8.98 19.62
N ILE A 135 0.15 -8.61 18.34
CA ILE A 135 -0.16 -7.27 17.83
C ILE A 135 -1.64 -6.94 18.08
N LYS A 136 -2.55 -7.89 17.86
CA LYS A 136 -3.97 -7.72 18.18
C LYS A 136 -4.21 -7.56 19.68
N ALA A 137 -3.58 -8.38 20.53
CA ALA A 137 -3.73 -8.28 21.98
C ALA A 137 -3.26 -6.91 22.50
N VAL A 138 -2.15 -6.38 21.97
CA VAL A 138 -1.64 -5.05 22.29
C VAL A 138 -2.55 -3.93 21.78
N LEU A 139 -3.01 -4.02 20.52
CA LEU A 139 -3.89 -3.01 19.91
C LEU A 139 -5.26 -2.93 20.58
N PHE A 140 -5.84 -4.07 20.95
CA PHE A 140 -7.15 -4.14 21.62
C PHE A 140 -7.08 -4.06 23.14
N TYR A 141 -5.88 -3.92 23.73
CA TYR A 141 -5.77 -3.67 25.16
C TYR A 141 -6.39 -2.31 25.50
N GLU A 142 -7.50 -2.35 26.23
CA GLU A 142 -8.08 -1.24 26.97
C GLU A 142 -7.89 -1.51 28.45
N LYS A 143 -7.37 -0.52 29.19
CA LYS A 143 -7.23 -0.61 30.64
C LYS A 143 -8.63 -0.74 31.22
N ARG A 144 -8.96 -1.91 31.80
CA ARG A 144 -10.18 -2.07 32.60
C ARG A 144 -10.03 -1.16 33.82
N SER A 145 -10.83 -0.09 33.85
CA SER A 145 -10.96 0.79 35.00
C SER A 145 -11.82 0.15 36.08
#